data_AF-M1APZ5-F1
#
_entry.id   AF-M1APZ5-F1
#
_cell.length_a   1.000
_cell.length_b   1.000
_cell.length_c   1.000
_cell.angle_alpha   90.00
_cell.angle_beta   90.00
_cell.angle_gamma   90.00
#
_symmetry.space_group_name_H-M   'P 1'
#
loop_
_entity.id
_entity.type
_entity.pdbx_description
1 polymer ?
#
loop_
_entity_poly.entity_id
_entity_poly.type
_entity_poly.pdbx_seq_one_letter_code
_entity_poly.pdbx_strand_id
1 'polypeptide(L)'
;MGISPSSRETKFTSKFPYVIYCAPPSRTEDYPGDVRDAALKWSGEGSFLFTSSSAPYDCSDNGSVDEDGPIVPIGRSPRTDILLKAEEVVLEFGGCVVRLAGLYISLDTDQRSRVLFM
;
A
#
# COMPACT_ATOMS: atom_id res chain seq x y z
N MET A 1 12.98 -15.56 -13.82
CA MET A 1 12.52 -14.35 -13.11
C MET A 1 13.44 -13.92 -11.96
N GLY A 2 14.31 -14.77 -11.39
CA GLY A 2 15.28 -14.30 -10.39
C GLY A 2 14.64 -13.74 -9.10
N ILE A 3 13.40 -14.12 -8.82
CA ILE A 3 12.64 -13.70 -7.64
C ILE A 3 12.81 -14.77 -6.58
N SER A 4 13.21 -14.35 -5.39
CA SER A 4 13.31 -15.20 -4.20
C SER A 4 12.19 -14.82 -3.22
N PRO A 5 11.04 -15.52 -3.23
CA PRO A 5 9.97 -15.24 -2.29
C PRO A 5 10.44 -15.51 -0.85
N SER A 6 9.87 -14.81 0.11
CA SER A 6 10.18 -14.98 1.53
C SER A 6 8.93 -14.73 2.36
N SER A 7 8.82 -15.42 3.50
CA SER A 7 7.71 -15.23 4.43
C SER A 7 7.94 -14.00 5.31
N ARG A 8 6.87 -13.48 5.92
CA ARG A 8 6.95 -12.39 6.91
C ARG A 8 7.92 -12.70 8.06
N GLU A 9 8.01 -13.97 8.46
CA GLU A 9 8.87 -14.46 9.54
C GLU A 9 10.35 -14.55 9.16
N THR A 10 10.67 -14.41 7.87
CA THR A 10 12.04 -14.44 7.38
C THR A 10 12.78 -13.23 7.93
N LYS A 11 13.79 -13.49 8.78
CA LYS A 11 14.65 -12.44 9.33
C LYS A 11 15.67 -12.03 8.28
N PHE A 12 15.58 -10.79 7.83
CA PHE A 12 16.61 -10.17 7.02
C PHE A 12 17.58 -9.42 7.93
N THR A 13 18.87 -9.67 7.77
CA THR A 13 19.94 -8.92 8.46
C THR A 13 20.27 -7.62 7.75
N SER A 14 19.89 -7.48 6.48
CA SER A 14 20.10 -6.29 5.66
C SER A 14 18.78 -5.59 5.33
N LYS A 15 18.86 -4.27 5.13
CA LYS A 15 17.77 -3.45 4.59
C LYS A 15 17.84 -3.39 3.06
N PHE A 16 16.74 -2.99 2.43
CA PHE A 16 16.61 -2.91 0.98
C PHE A 16 16.53 -1.43 0.51
N PRO A 17 17.17 -1.06 -0.60
CA PRO A 17 17.10 0.30 -1.16
C PRO A 17 15.75 0.58 -1.87
N TYR A 18 15.02 -0.47 -2.26
CA TYR A 18 13.71 -0.31 -2.89
C TYR A 18 12.73 -1.24 -2.20
N VAL A 19 11.67 -0.68 -1.63
CA VAL A 19 10.60 -1.42 -0.96
C VAL A 19 9.29 -0.94 -1.55
N ILE A 20 8.45 -1.88 -2.00
CA ILE A 20 7.09 -1.59 -2.46
C ILE A 20 6.14 -2.38 -1.58
N TYR A 21 5.22 -1.69 -0.92
CA TYR A 21 4.15 -2.31 -0.16
C TYR A 21 2.83 -2.22 -0.93
N CYS A 22 2.35 -3.39 -1.36
CA CYS A 22 1.13 -3.52 -2.16
C CYS A 22 0.15 -4.56 -1.62
N ALA A 23 0.33 -5.00 -0.36
CA ALA A 23 -0.58 -5.95 0.27
C ALA A 23 -1.92 -5.26 0.60
N PRO A 24 -3.07 -5.91 0.36
CA PRO A 24 -4.36 -5.33 0.66
C PRO A 24 -4.62 -5.29 2.18
N PRO A 25 -5.41 -4.31 2.67
CA PRO A 25 -5.70 -4.16 4.11
C PRO A 25 -6.58 -5.27 4.72
N SER A 26 -7.14 -6.17 3.91
CA SER A 26 -8.11 -7.19 4.36
C SER A 26 -7.49 -8.39 5.09
N ARG A 27 -6.16 -8.48 5.18
CA ARG A 27 -5.45 -9.66 5.69
C ARG A 27 -4.88 -9.49 7.11
N THR A 28 -5.14 -8.36 7.75
CA THR A 28 -4.53 -7.99 9.03
C THR A 28 -5.45 -7.08 9.83
N GLU A 29 -5.35 -7.12 11.15
CA GLU A 29 -6.04 -6.19 12.05
C GLU A 29 -5.27 -4.87 12.21
N ASP A 30 -3.94 -4.92 12.13
CA ASP A 30 -3.04 -3.76 12.24
C ASP A 30 -2.31 -3.48 10.93
N TYR A 31 -3.05 -2.99 9.95
CA TYR A 31 -2.50 -2.65 8.64
C TYR A 31 -1.42 -1.53 8.69
N PRO A 32 -1.59 -0.43 9.47
CA PRO A 32 -0.52 0.55 9.63
C PRO A 32 0.75 -0.04 10.26
N GLY A 33 0.61 -0.97 11.21
CA GLY A 33 1.74 -1.73 11.76
C GLY A 33 2.48 -2.56 10.71
N ASP A 34 1.75 -3.24 9.82
CA ASP A 34 2.36 -4.00 8.72
C ASP A 34 3.11 -3.10 7.72
N VAL A 35 2.57 -1.91 7.44
CA VAL A 35 3.26 -0.89 6.62
C VAL A 35 4.52 -0.39 7.32
N ARG A 36 4.48 -0.18 8.63
CA ARG A 36 5.65 0.19 9.46
C ARG A 36 6.72 -0.90 9.43
N ASP A 37 6.33 -2.16 9.53
CA ASP A 37 7.24 -3.30 9.42
C ASP A 37 7.92 -3.37 8.05
N ALA A 38 7.25 -2.94 6.98
CA ALA A 38 7.85 -2.82 5.65
C ALA A 38 8.79 -1.62 5.56
N ALA A 39 8.40 -0.47 6.12
CA ALA A 39 9.22 0.73 6.17
C ALA A 39 10.55 0.49 6.94
N LEU A 40 10.52 -0.29 8.02
CA LEU A 40 11.72 -0.67 8.78
C LEU A 40 12.72 -1.51 7.97
N LYS A 41 12.25 -2.21 6.93
CA LYS A 41 13.11 -2.96 6.00
C LYS A 41 13.75 -2.06 4.94
N TRP A 42 13.30 -0.81 4.79
CA TRP A 42 13.87 0.14 3.85
C TRP A 42 15.15 0.77 4.41
N SER A 43 16.20 0.85 3.58
CA SER A 43 17.51 1.41 3.95
C SER A 43 17.50 2.93 4.12
N GLY A 44 16.50 3.61 3.55
CA GLY A 44 16.48 5.08 3.41
C GLY A 44 17.16 5.58 2.13
N GLU A 45 17.87 4.70 1.41
CA GLU A 45 18.34 4.95 0.05
C GLU A 45 17.26 4.54 -0.95
N GLY A 46 17.24 5.10 -2.16
CA GLY A 46 16.25 4.72 -3.17
C GLY A 46 14.83 5.17 -2.79
N SER A 47 13.87 4.23 -2.70
CA SER A 47 12.47 4.58 -2.47
C SER A 47 11.69 3.51 -1.69
N PHE A 48 10.90 3.97 -0.73
CA PHE A 48 9.80 3.22 -0.14
C PHE A 48 8.47 3.68 -0.74
N LEU A 49 7.80 2.78 -1.45
CA LEU A 49 6.55 3.04 -2.17
C LEU A 49 5.39 2.31 -1.51
N PHE A 50 4.27 2.99 -1.33
CA PHE A 50 3.02 2.41 -0.86
C PHE A 50 1.91 2.62 -1.88
N THR A 51 1.27 1.53 -2.30
CA THR A 51 0.11 1.61 -3.19
C THR A 51 -1.16 1.76 -2.35
N SER A 52 -1.69 2.98 -2.32
CA SER A 52 -2.98 3.30 -1.70
C SER A 52 -4.12 3.23 -2.73
N SER A 53 -5.26 3.81 -2.39
CA SER A 53 -6.44 3.94 -3.23
C SER A 53 -6.80 5.41 -3.41
N SER A 54 -7.55 5.74 -4.46
CA SER A 54 -8.23 7.06 -4.58
C SER A 54 -9.41 7.24 -3.62
N ALA A 55 -9.82 6.19 -2.89
CA ALA A 55 -10.95 6.23 -1.94
C ALA A 55 -10.84 7.31 -0.83
N PRO A 56 -9.66 7.75 -0.36
CA PRO A 56 -9.56 8.83 0.61
C PRO A 56 -9.96 10.21 0.10
N TYR A 57 -10.04 10.44 -1.21
CA TYR A 57 -10.45 11.75 -1.74
C TYR A 57 -11.94 12.00 -1.46
N ASP A 58 -12.26 13.19 -0.95
CA ASP A 58 -13.62 13.65 -0.71
C ASP A 58 -14.15 14.47 -1.90
N CYS A 59 -14.31 13.79 -3.03
CA CYS A 59 -14.89 14.37 -4.24
C CYS A 59 -16.00 13.45 -4.75
N SER A 60 -17.22 13.97 -4.74
CA SER A 60 -18.42 13.26 -5.21
C SER A 60 -19.19 14.06 -6.26
N ASP A 61 -18.66 15.22 -6.66
CA ASP A 61 -19.24 16.17 -7.61
C ASP A 61 -18.74 15.97 -9.05
N ASN A 62 -18.04 14.86 -9.31
CA ASN A 62 -17.34 14.57 -10.57
C ASN A 62 -16.32 15.66 -10.98
N GLY A 63 -15.86 16.46 -10.02
CA GLY A 63 -14.78 17.41 -10.21
C GLY A 63 -13.44 16.71 -10.46
N SER A 64 -12.48 17.47 -11.01
CA SER A 64 -11.09 17.04 -11.05
C SER A 64 -10.49 17.09 -9.64
N VAL A 65 -9.73 16.06 -9.28
CA VAL A 65 -9.01 15.98 -8.01
C VAL A 65 -7.54 15.75 -8.30
N ASP A 66 -6.69 16.52 -7.63
CA ASP A 66 -5.24 16.36 -7.61
C ASP A 66 -4.78 15.85 -6.23
N GLU A 67 -3.47 15.76 -6.02
CA GLU A 67 -2.84 15.29 -4.80
C GLU A 67 -3.13 16.19 -3.58
N ASP A 68 -3.42 17.47 -3.80
CA ASP A 68 -3.76 18.47 -2.79
C ASP A 68 -5.27 18.57 -2.52
N GLY A 69 -6.06 17.74 -3.21
CA GLY A 69 -7.51 17.70 -3.08
C GLY A 69 -8.00 17.31 -1.68
N PRO A 70 -9.25 17.66 -1.35
CA PRO A 70 -9.83 17.37 -0.04
C PRO A 70 -9.85 15.86 0.21
N ILE A 71 -9.54 15.47 1.45
CA ILE A 71 -9.62 14.08 1.92
C ILE A 71 -10.77 13.90 2.90
N VAL A 72 -11.32 12.70 2.93
CA VAL A 72 -12.38 12.35 3.88
C VAL A 72 -11.85 12.46 5.31
N PRO A 73 -12.63 13.04 6.25
CA PRO A 73 -12.21 13.13 7.63
C PRO A 73 -12.15 11.73 8.27
N ILE A 74 -11.15 11.54 9.15
CA ILE A 74 -11.03 10.33 9.96
C ILE A 74 -12.32 10.11 10.76
N GLY A 75 -12.83 8.88 10.74
CA GLY A 75 -14.07 8.47 11.40
C GLY A 75 -15.27 8.41 10.46
N ARG A 76 -15.17 8.90 9.23
CA ARG A 76 -16.26 8.80 8.23
C ARG A 76 -16.44 7.37 7.72
N SER A 77 -15.35 6.62 7.54
CA SER A 77 -15.41 5.25 7.05
C SER A 77 -14.20 4.45 7.55
N PRO A 78 -14.41 3.29 8.21
CA PRO A 78 -13.31 2.45 8.68
C PRO A 78 -12.34 2.05 7.58
N ARG A 79 -12.84 1.86 6.35
CA ARG A 79 -12.02 1.48 5.20
C ARG A 79 -11.06 2.59 4.79
N THR A 80 -11.51 3.85 4.77
CA THR A 80 -10.66 4.99 4.41
C THR A 80 -9.74 5.35 5.55
N ASP A 81 -10.19 5.22 6.80
CA ASP A 81 -9.38 5.50 7.98
C ASP A 81 -8.15 4.60 8.06
N ILE A 82 -8.30 3.31 7.74
CA ILE A 82 -7.17 2.38 7.69
C ILE A 82 -6.13 2.80 6.64
N LEU A 83 -6.58 3.26 5.47
CA LEU A 83 -5.67 3.73 4.42
C LEU A 83 -4.98 5.03 4.83
N LEU A 84 -5.72 6.02 5.34
CA LEU A 84 -5.16 7.30 5.78
C LEU A 84 -4.09 7.12 6.88
N LYS A 85 -4.35 6.21 7.84
CA LYS A 85 -3.36 5.87 8.88
C LYS A 85 -2.13 5.17 8.31
N ALA A 86 -2.30 4.31 7.30
CA ALA A 86 -1.16 3.67 6.63
C ALA A 86 -0.36 4.68 5.78
N GLU A 87 -1.03 5.61 5.10
CA GLU A 87 -0.39 6.70 4.35
C GLU A 87 0.44 7.58 5.28
N GLU A 88 -0.07 7.94 6.45
CA GLU A 88 0.65 8.72 7.46
C GLU A 88 1.95 8.02 7.87
N VAL A 89 1.93 6.71 8.15
CA VAL A 89 3.14 5.94 8.45
C VAL A 89 4.16 6.01 7.31
N VAL A 90 3.73 5.96 6.06
CA VAL A 90 4.66 6.03 4.91
C VAL A 90 5.32 7.39 4.84
N LEU A 91 4.54 8.46 5.04
CA LEU A 91 5.03 9.84 5.03
C LEU A 91 5.97 10.12 6.19
N GLU A 92 5.70 9.58 7.39
CA GLU A 92 6.60 9.67 8.56
C GLU A 92 7.99 9.10 8.28
N PHE A 93 8.07 8.04 7.47
CA PHE A 93 9.35 7.44 7.07
C PHE A 93 10.00 8.13 5.88
N GLY A 94 9.35 9.10 5.23
CA GLY A 94 9.84 9.75 4.01
C GLY A 94 9.61 8.93 2.73
N GLY A 95 8.67 8.00 2.77
CA GLY A 95 8.25 7.22 1.59
C GLY A 95 7.28 7.99 0.68
N CYS A 96 6.87 7.33 -0.39
CA CYS A 96 5.94 7.86 -1.39
C CYS A 96 4.63 7.07 -1.38
N VAL A 97 3.51 7.80 -1.33
CA VAL A 97 2.16 7.25 -1.42
C VAL A 97 1.66 7.41 -2.85
N VAL A 98 1.19 6.33 -3.47
CA VAL A 98 0.55 6.35 -4.79
C VAL A 98 -0.90 5.94 -4.64
N ARG A 99 -1.83 6.89 -4.76
CA ARG A 99 -3.27 6.65 -4.71
C ARG A 99 -3.77 6.14 -6.06
N LEU A 100 -4.04 4.85 -6.16
CA LEU A 100 -4.46 4.20 -7.39
C LEU A 100 -5.99 4.16 -7.55
N ALA A 101 -6.46 4.32 -8.77
CA ALA A 101 -7.87 4.20 -9.15
C ALA A 101 -8.03 3.18 -10.27
N GLY A 102 -9.14 2.42 -10.26
CA GLY A 102 -9.53 1.55 -11.38
C GLY A 102 -8.47 0.54 -11.79
N LEU A 103 -7.87 -0.19 -10.85
CA LEU A 103 -6.87 -1.20 -11.17
C LEU A 103 -7.50 -2.40 -11.90
N TYR A 104 -6.91 -2.77 -13.03
CA TYR A 104 -7.29 -3.95 -13.82
C TYR A 104 -6.09 -4.90 -13.93
N ILE A 105 -6.36 -6.20 -13.88
CA ILE A 105 -5.37 -7.24 -14.18
C ILE A 105 -5.83 -8.02 -15.40
N SER A 106 -4.88 -8.42 -16.25
CA SER A 106 -5.17 -9.40 -17.30
C SER A 106 -5.41 -10.76 -16.63
N LEU A 107 -6.67 -11.21 -16.64
CA LEU A 107 -6.99 -12.57 -16.26
C LEU A 107 -6.70 -13.47 -17.45
N ASP A 108 -5.56 -14.16 -17.43
CA ASP A 108 -5.33 -15.23 -18.39
C ASP A 108 -6.25 -16.40 -18.04
N THR A 109 -7.15 -16.75 -18.95
CA THR A 109 -8.18 -17.78 -18.75
C THR A 109 -7.62 -19.20 -18.65
N ASP A 110 -6.33 -19.39 -18.91
CA ASP A 110 -5.68 -20.71 -18.93
C ASP A 110 -5.12 -21.18 -17.57
N GLN A 111 -5.10 -20.34 -16.53
CA GLN A 111 -4.52 -20.71 -15.22
C GLN A 111 -5.50 -20.46 -14.06
N ARG A 112 -6.63 -21.17 -14.08
CA ARG A 112 -7.71 -21.11 -13.06
C ARG A 112 -7.35 -21.62 -11.64
N SER A 113 -6.08 -21.76 -11.29
CA SER A 113 -5.72 -22.44 -10.03
C SER A 113 -4.65 -21.78 -9.17
N ARG A 114 -4.04 -20.64 -9.52
CA ARG A 114 -2.93 -20.09 -8.71
C ARG A 114 -2.78 -18.57 -8.78
N VAL A 115 -3.72 -17.84 -8.18
CA VAL A 115 -3.39 -16.52 -7.60
C VAL A 115 -3.86 -16.52 -6.15
N LEU A 116 -3.07 -17.14 -5.29
CA LEU A 116 -3.17 -16.93 -3.85
C LEU A 116 -2.24 -15.75 -3.54
N PHE A 117 -2.82 -14.59 -3.24
CA PHE A 117 -2.09 -13.53 -2.54
C PHE A 117 -1.72 -14.10 -1.15
N MET A 118 -0.45 -14.46 -0.96
CA MET A 118 0.18 -14.55 0.37
C MET A 118 0.63 -13.17 0.80
#